data_AF-A0A383A5G5-F1
#
_entry.id   AF-A0A383A5G5-F1
#
_cell.length_a   1.000
_cell.length_b   1.000
_cell.length_c   1.000
_cell.angle_alpha   90.00
_cell.angle_beta   90.00
_cell.angle_gamma   90.00
#
_symmetry.space_group_name_H-M   'P 1'
#
loop_
_entity.id
_entity.type
_entity.pdbx_description
1 polymer ?
#
loop_
_entity_poly.entity_id
_entity_poly.type
_entity_poly.pdbx_seq_one_letter_code
_entity_poly.pdbx_strand_id
1 'polypeptide(L)'
;MPNPISAFERLRADYFRYYDTPFRVRLDPVMAERRNLLDREGKQWREPWLEVIRNYSLTGLGTPTALANAGASTDLIDLAKCGLLEHPDVFTHQADALGSALSGRNVVVSAGTGSGKTEAFLLPVLSALVDESRQWSGTSPSGSNWWEGDDGAFEAQRRDETGRLPAIRALIMYPMNALVEDQLVRLRRSLDSTKARAWLDSNRQGHRFFFGRYTGRTPVSGD
;
A
#
# COMPACT_ATOMS: atom_id res chain seq x y z
N MET A 1 16.00 18.67 5.92
CA MET A 1 14.73 18.10 6.44
C MET A 1 13.95 19.21 7.12
N PRO A 2 12.62 19.30 6.96
CA PRO A 2 11.83 20.21 7.76
C PRO A 2 11.96 19.81 9.24
N ASN A 3 12.32 20.75 10.10
CA ASN A 3 12.41 20.54 11.54
C ASN A 3 10.98 20.22 12.08
N PRO A 4 10.77 19.08 12.77
CA PRO A 4 9.44 18.67 13.24
C PRO A 4 8.80 19.68 14.20
N ILE A 5 9.61 20.35 15.03
CA ILE A 5 9.15 21.44 15.91
C ILE A 5 8.64 22.60 15.04
N SER A 6 9.40 22.99 14.01
CA SER A 6 8.95 24.05 13.10
C SER A 6 7.67 23.70 12.34
N ALA A 7 7.47 22.42 12.00
CA ALA A 7 6.26 21.96 11.34
C ALA A 7 5.05 21.99 12.28
N PHE A 8 5.25 21.57 13.52
CA PHE A 8 4.25 21.69 14.58
C PHE A 8 3.84 23.16 14.80
N GLU A 9 4.81 24.07 14.99
CA GLU A 9 4.52 25.50 15.20
C GLU A 9 3.77 26.13 14.03
N ARG A 10 4.13 25.77 12.79
CA ARG A 10 3.38 26.21 11.60
C ARG A 10 1.96 25.67 11.58
N LEU A 11 1.76 24.38 11.82
CA LEU A 11 0.42 23.77 11.84
C LEU A 11 -0.46 24.35 12.94
N ARG A 12 0.11 24.61 14.13
CA ARG A 12 -0.58 25.30 15.24
C ARG A 12 -1.00 26.71 14.83
N ALA A 13 -0.09 27.49 14.25
CA ALA A 13 -0.39 28.84 13.77
C ALA A 13 -1.46 28.84 12.66
N ASP A 14 -1.36 27.92 11.70
CA ASP A 14 -2.28 27.76 10.59
C ASP A 14 -3.67 27.33 11.06
N TYR A 15 -3.74 26.39 12.01
CA TYR A 15 -4.98 25.97 12.63
C TYR A 15 -5.70 27.16 13.28
N PHE A 16 -4.99 27.94 14.10
CA PHE A 16 -5.63 29.09 14.75
C PHE A 16 -6.02 30.19 13.76
N ARG A 17 -5.20 30.44 12.73
CA ARG A 17 -5.57 31.39 11.66
C ARG A 17 -6.82 30.94 10.91
N TYR A 18 -6.92 29.66 10.57
CA TYR A 18 -8.12 29.08 9.97
C TYR A 18 -9.31 29.21 10.92
N TYR A 19 -9.16 28.86 12.19
CA TYR A 19 -10.23 28.91 13.18
C TYR A 19 -10.71 30.34 13.46
N ASP A 20 -9.80 31.30 13.49
CA ASP A 20 -10.12 32.71 13.74
C ASP A 20 -10.85 33.36 12.57
N THR A 21 -10.78 32.80 11.36
CA THR A 21 -11.41 33.35 10.16
C THR A 21 -12.95 33.25 10.18
N PRO A 22 -13.57 32.06 10.29
CA PRO A 22 -15.02 31.92 10.32
C PRO A 22 -15.64 32.29 11.67
N PHE A 23 -14.88 32.21 12.77
CA PHE A 23 -15.39 32.45 14.13
C PHE A 23 -14.97 33.82 14.70
N ARG A 24 -14.61 34.79 13.87
CA ARG A 24 -14.21 36.12 14.36
C ARG A 24 -15.39 36.85 15.01
N VAL A 25 -15.17 37.43 16.20
CA VAL A 25 -16.11 38.38 16.82
C VAL A 25 -15.53 39.80 16.82
N ARG A 26 -16.39 40.82 16.90
CA ARG A 26 -15.99 42.24 16.80
C ARG A 26 -15.06 42.71 17.92
N LEU A 27 -15.15 42.10 19.10
CA LEU A 27 -14.40 42.53 20.28
C LEU A 27 -13.05 41.83 20.34
N ASP A 28 -11.98 42.55 20.05
CA ASP A 28 -10.60 42.04 20.14
C ASP A 28 -10.24 41.47 21.54
N PRO A 29 -10.70 42.03 22.67
CA PRO A 29 -10.46 41.43 23.99
C PRO A 29 -11.03 40.01 24.13
N VAL A 30 -12.21 39.76 23.54
CA VAL A 30 -12.86 38.43 23.55
C VAL A 30 -12.09 37.45 22.66
N MET A 31 -11.59 37.92 21.51
CA MET A 31 -10.72 37.12 20.64
C MET A 31 -9.41 36.73 21.34
N ALA A 32 -8.80 37.67 22.07
CA ALA A 32 -7.59 37.42 22.84
C ALA A 32 -7.82 36.42 23.99
N GLU A 33 -8.92 36.58 24.75
CA GLU A 33 -9.29 35.64 25.81
C GLU A 33 -9.50 34.23 25.27
N ARG A 34 -10.24 34.08 24.17
CA ARG A 34 -10.44 32.80 23.50
C ARG A 34 -9.12 32.18 23.06
N ARG A 35 -8.25 32.95 22.42
CA ARG A 35 -6.93 32.47 21.99
C ARG A 35 -6.14 31.96 23.19
N ASN A 36 -6.12 32.69 24.29
CA ASN A 36 -5.42 32.30 25.51
C ASN A 36 -5.98 31.03 26.17
N LEU A 37 -7.27 30.73 26.00
CA LEU A 37 -7.90 29.52 26.53
C LEU A 37 -7.64 28.29 25.65
N LEU A 38 -7.66 28.46 24.32
CA LEU A 38 -7.48 27.36 23.36
C LEU A 38 -6.01 27.04 23.09
N ASP A 39 -5.14 28.05 23.14
CA ASP A 39 -3.72 27.94 22.83
C ASP A 39 -2.91 27.41 24.02
N ARG A 40 -3.39 26.29 24.59
CA ARG A 40 -2.82 25.59 25.74
C ARG A 40 -2.61 24.13 25.41
N GLU A 41 -1.53 23.57 25.95
CA GLU A 41 -1.27 22.14 25.85
C GLU A 41 -2.43 21.33 26.43
N GLY A 42 -2.84 20.25 25.74
CA GLY A 42 -3.95 19.39 26.15
C GLY A 42 -5.33 19.95 25.83
N LYS A 43 -5.43 21.13 25.21
CA LYS A 43 -6.66 21.65 24.59
C LYS A 43 -6.63 21.37 23.10
N GLN A 44 -6.09 22.32 22.33
CA GLN A 44 -6.12 22.25 20.88
C GLN A 44 -4.89 21.60 20.27
N TRP A 45 -3.82 21.47 21.07
CA TRP A 45 -2.56 20.89 20.65
C TRP A 45 -1.86 20.19 21.82
N ARG A 46 -0.88 19.36 21.49
CA ARG A 46 0.05 18.73 22.42
C ARG A 46 1.46 18.86 21.87
N GLU A 47 2.45 19.05 22.74
CA GLU A 47 3.85 19.03 22.30
C GLU A 47 4.15 17.73 21.54
N PRO A 48 4.83 17.80 20.39
CA PRO A 48 5.17 16.62 19.63
C PRO A 48 6.11 15.74 20.45
N TRP A 49 5.75 14.47 20.61
CA TRP A 49 6.64 13.47 21.18
C TRP A 49 7.71 13.08 20.18
N LEU A 50 8.97 13.21 20.58
CA LEU A 50 10.12 12.80 19.78
C LEU A 50 10.62 11.46 20.31
N GLU A 51 10.40 10.41 19.53
CA GLU A 51 10.93 9.08 19.80
C GLU A 51 12.03 8.75 18.79
N VAL A 52 13.16 8.23 19.29
CA VAL A 52 14.21 7.70 18.42
C VAL A 52 13.81 6.30 18.00
N ILE A 53 13.36 6.15 16.76
CA ILE A 53 13.05 4.85 16.18
C ILE A 53 14.38 4.21 15.74
N ARG A 54 14.63 2.97 16.18
CA ARG A 54 15.75 2.19 15.67
C ARG A 54 15.49 1.83 14.20
N ASN A 55 16.48 2.07 13.35
CA ASN A 55 16.43 1.60 11.98
C ASN A 55 16.40 0.07 11.96
N TYR A 56 15.56 -0.51 11.10
CA TYR A 56 15.55 -1.95 10.86
C TYR A 56 16.83 -2.35 10.10
N SER A 57 17.39 -3.50 10.44
CA SER A 57 18.60 -4.01 9.79
C SER A 57 18.30 -4.46 8.37
N LEU A 58 19.04 -3.88 7.42
CA LEU A 58 19.15 -4.37 6.05
C LEU A 58 20.00 -5.64 6.01
N THR A 59 19.87 -6.44 4.96
CA THR A 59 20.66 -7.68 4.82
C THR A 59 22.14 -7.42 4.51
N GLY A 60 22.46 -6.29 3.89
CA GLY A 60 23.79 -5.97 3.36
C GLY A 60 24.15 -6.71 2.06
N LEU A 61 23.24 -7.52 1.52
CA LEU A 61 23.49 -8.38 0.35
C LEU A 61 23.00 -7.76 -0.96
N GLY A 62 22.11 -6.77 -0.86
CA GLY A 62 21.35 -6.23 -1.98
C GLY A 62 20.14 -7.11 -2.33
N THR A 63 19.09 -6.47 -2.85
CA THR A 63 17.78 -7.10 -3.09
C THR A 63 17.85 -8.42 -3.86
N PRO A 64 18.56 -8.55 -5.00
CA PRO A 64 18.57 -9.80 -5.76
C PRO A 64 19.15 -10.97 -4.96
N THR A 65 20.31 -10.76 -4.34
CA THR A 65 21.02 -11.78 -3.57
C THR A 65 20.25 -12.17 -2.32
N ALA A 66 19.70 -11.17 -1.60
CA ALA A 66 18.93 -11.39 -0.38
C ALA A 66 17.68 -12.25 -0.65
N LEU A 67 16.92 -11.91 -1.69
CA LEU A 67 15.71 -12.66 -2.06
C LEU A 67 16.05 -14.05 -2.61
N ALA A 68 17.09 -14.18 -3.43
CA ALA A 68 17.53 -15.49 -3.93
C ALA A 68 17.95 -16.41 -2.79
N ASN A 69 18.69 -15.90 -1.80
CA ASN A 69 19.07 -16.66 -0.60
C ASN A 69 17.85 -17.06 0.24
N ALA A 70 16.78 -16.28 0.21
CA ALA A 70 15.51 -16.61 0.84
C ALA A 70 14.66 -17.60 0.01
N GLY A 71 15.12 -18.06 -1.16
CA GLY A 71 14.42 -19.02 -2.01
C GLY A 71 13.52 -18.39 -3.08
N ALA A 72 13.61 -17.08 -3.31
CA ALA A 72 12.87 -16.42 -4.38
C ALA A 72 13.27 -16.93 -5.77
N SER A 73 12.29 -17.11 -6.65
CA SER A 73 12.54 -17.32 -8.07
C SER A 73 13.00 -16.02 -8.75
N THR A 74 13.65 -16.15 -9.92
CA THR A 74 14.04 -14.99 -10.75
C THR A 74 12.84 -14.13 -11.12
N ASP A 75 11.70 -14.76 -11.40
CA ASP A 75 10.45 -14.07 -11.71
C ASP A 75 9.98 -13.17 -10.56
N LEU A 76 10.07 -13.66 -9.31
CA LEU A 76 9.71 -12.86 -8.15
C LEU A 76 10.66 -11.67 -8.00
N ILE A 77 11.96 -11.88 -8.16
CA ILE A 77 12.98 -10.83 -8.02
C ILE A 77 12.75 -9.72 -9.06
N ASP A 78 12.45 -10.09 -10.30
CA ASP A 78 12.24 -9.14 -11.39
C ASP A 78 10.92 -8.37 -11.22
N LEU A 79 9.83 -9.07 -10.89
CA LEU A 79 8.54 -8.44 -10.64
C LEU A 79 8.59 -7.53 -9.40
N ALA A 80 9.26 -7.94 -8.32
CA ALA A 80 9.36 -7.13 -7.11
C ALA A 80 10.03 -5.77 -7.37
N LYS A 81 11.02 -5.72 -8.28
CA LYS A 81 11.69 -4.47 -8.70
C LYS A 81 10.81 -3.55 -9.58
N CYS A 82 9.65 -4.02 -10.04
CA CYS A 82 8.73 -3.24 -10.86
C CYS A 82 7.86 -2.25 -10.04
N GLY A 83 8.02 -2.22 -8.71
CA GLY A 83 7.38 -1.22 -7.85
C GLY A 83 7.05 -1.69 -6.44
N LEU A 84 7.30 -2.96 -6.08
CA LEU A 84 7.17 -3.43 -4.70
C LEU A 84 8.39 -3.00 -3.86
N LEU A 85 9.58 -3.17 -4.41
CA LEU A 85 10.84 -2.85 -3.74
C LEU A 85 11.50 -1.66 -4.45
N GLU A 86 11.47 -0.51 -3.79
CA GLU A 86 12.09 0.74 -4.28
C GLU A 86 13.53 0.90 -3.77
N HIS A 87 13.99 0.04 -2.87
CA HIS A 87 15.30 0.11 -2.22
C HIS A 87 16.32 -0.88 -2.81
N PRO A 88 17.62 -0.54 -2.77
CA PRO A 88 18.69 -1.42 -3.29
C PRO A 88 18.88 -2.69 -2.46
N ASP A 89 18.33 -2.73 -1.24
CA ASP A 89 18.39 -3.86 -0.32
C ASP A 89 17.05 -4.01 0.42
N VAL A 90 16.84 -5.20 0.98
CA VAL A 90 15.66 -5.55 1.77
C VAL A 90 16.00 -5.61 3.26
N PHE A 91 15.00 -5.47 4.11
CA PHE A 91 15.18 -5.72 5.54
C PHE A 91 15.32 -7.22 5.81
N THR A 92 16.13 -7.55 6.81
CA THR A 92 16.32 -8.93 7.32
C THR A 92 14.99 -9.66 7.55
N HIS A 93 14.05 -9.04 8.26
CA HIS A 93 12.73 -9.64 8.51
C HIS A 93 11.88 -9.88 7.25
N GLN A 94 12.11 -9.16 6.14
CA GLN A 94 11.43 -9.41 4.87
C GLN A 94 11.99 -10.69 4.20
N ALA A 95 13.30 -10.84 4.20
CA ALA A 95 13.96 -12.05 3.69
C ALA A 95 13.63 -13.28 4.55
N ASP A 96 13.66 -13.14 5.88
CA ASP A 96 13.32 -14.21 6.82
C ASP A 96 11.85 -14.65 6.71
N ALA A 97 10.93 -13.68 6.53
CA ALA A 97 9.52 -13.94 6.31
C ALA A 97 9.29 -14.70 5.00
N LEU A 98 9.95 -14.27 3.91
CA LEU A 98 9.88 -14.95 2.62
C LEU A 98 10.38 -16.39 2.73
N GLY A 99 11.60 -16.60 3.23
CA GLY A 99 12.19 -17.94 3.34
C GLY A 99 11.37 -18.87 4.25
N SER A 100 10.84 -18.32 5.36
CA SER A 100 9.95 -19.10 6.23
C SER A 100 8.65 -19.49 5.55
N ALA A 101 7.99 -18.57 4.85
CA ALA A 101 6.75 -18.84 4.14
C ALA A 101 6.96 -19.85 2.99
N LEU A 102 8.04 -19.72 2.22
CA LEU A 102 8.40 -20.66 1.15
C LEU A 102 8.71 -22.06 1.66
N SER A 103 9.19 -22.18 2.91
CA SER A 103 9.34 -23.47 3.58
C SER A 103 8.03 -24.07 4.12
N GLY A 104 6.89 -23.46 3.81
CA GLY A 104 5.55 -23.92 4.23
C GLY A 104 5.17 -23.55 5.66
N ARG A 105 5.87 -22.60 6.29
CA ARG A 105 5.58 -22.16 7.67
C ARG A 105 4.63 -20.97 7.70
N ASN A 106 3.82 -20.91 8.77
CA ASN A 106 3.09 -19.70 9.13
C ASN A 106 4.05 -18.67 9.73
N VAL A 107 3.90 -17.40 9.34
CA VAL A 107 4.83 -16.32 9.72
C VAL A 107 4.09 -15.24 10.50
N VAL A 108 4.67 -14.83 11.64
CA VAL A 108 4.23 -13.66 12.40
C VAL A 108 5.37 -12.64 12.40
N VAL A 109 5.11 -11.43 11.91
CA VAL A 109 6.08 -10.34 11.88
C VAL A 109 5.66 -9.26 12.89
N SER A 110 6.46 -9.07 13.93
CA SER A 110 6.26 -8.00 14.91
C SER A 110 7.16 -6.81 14.57
N ALA A 111 6.60 -5.77 13.97
CA ALA A 111 7.33 -4.57 13.61
C ALA A 111 6.46 -3.30 13.64
N GLY A 112 7.07 -2.15 13.89
CA GLY A 112 6.42 -0.83 13.94
C GLY A 112 6.05 -0.28 12.56
N THR A 113 5.32 0.83 12.52
CA THR A 113 4.93 1.50 11.25
C THR A 113 6.18 1.93 10.48
N GLY A 114 6.14 1.83 9.14
CA GLY A 114 7.28 2.18 8.29
C GLY A 114 8.42 1.16 8.27
N SER A 115 8.27 0.02 8.93
CA SER A 115 9.31 -1.01 9.01
C SER A 115 9.45 -1.89 7.77
N GLY A 116 8.55 -1.79 6.78
CA GLY A 116 8.52 -2.71 5.64
C GLY A 116 7.72 -4.01 5.87
N LYS A 117 6.74 -4.00 6.81
CA LYS A 117 5.80 -5.13 7.02
C LYS A 117 5.03 -5.51 5.76
N THR A 118 4.69 -4.52 4.95
CA THR A 118 3.89 -4.71 3.74
C THR A 118 4.60 -5.66 2.78
N GLU A 119 5.87 -5.40 2.50
CA GLU A 119 6.69 -6.23 1.64
C GLU A 119 6.93 -7.60 2.28
N ALA A 120 7.06 -7.70 3.61
CA ALA A 120 7.27 -8.96 4.31
C ALA A 120 6.12 -9.98 4.10
N PHE A 121 4.86 -9.53 4.01
CA PHE A 121 3.74 -10.44 3.69
C PHE A 121 3.42 -10.49 2.19
N LEU A 122 3.71 -9.43 1.41
CA LEU A 122 3.45 -9.44 -0.03
C LEU A 122 4.44 -10.29 -0.81
N LEU A 123 5.72 -10.31 -0.45
CA LEU A 123 6.74 -11.12 -1.13
C LEU A 123 6.34 -12.60 -1.24
N PRO A 124 5.92 -13.30 -0.18
CA PRO A 124 5.52 -14.70 -0.30
C PRO A 124 4.21 -14.88 -1.10
N VAL A 125 3.26 -13.94 -1.01
CA VAL A 125 2.04 -13.96 -1.85
C VAL A 125 2.40 -13.82 -3.32
N LEU A 126 3.25 -12.86 -3.66
CA LEU A 126 3.72 -12.67 -5.03
C LEU A 126 4.54 -13.86 -5.52
N SER A 127 5.33 -14.51 -4.65
CA SER A 127 6.06 -15.74 -5.01
C SER A 127 5.09 -16.82 -5.50
N ALA A 128 4.06 -17.12 -4.71
CA ALA A 128 3.06 -18.12 -5.07
C ALA A 128 2.35 -17.76 -6.40
N LEU A 129 2.03 -16.48 -6.58
CA LEU A 129 1.39 -15.97 -7.80
C LEU A 129 2.30 -16.08 -9.04
N VAL A 130 3.57 -15.70 -8.95
CA VAL A 130 4.50 -15.81 -10.09
C VAL A 130 4.83 -17.25 -10.43
N ASP A 131 4.91 -18.13 -9.42
CA ASP A 131 5.19 -19.54 -9.63
C ASP A 131 3.99 -20.25 -10.29
N GLU A 132 2.76 -20.02 -9.81
CA GLU A 132 1.54 -20.55 -10.44
C GLU A 132 1.38 -20.05 -11.88
N SER A 133 1.63 -18.76 -12.10
CA SER A 133 1.39 -18.12 -13.39
C SER A 133 2.32 -18.58 -14.51
N ARG A 134 3.39 -19.32 -14.21
CA ARG A 134 4.21 -20.00 -15.24
C ARG A 134 3.40 -20.99 -16.08
N GLN A 135 2.32 -21.53 -15.54
CA GLN A 135 1.47 -22.50 -16.21
C GLN A 135 0.31 -21.86 -16.98
N TRP A 136 0.18 -20.53 -16.92
CA TRP A 136 -0.88 -19.83 -17.64
C TRP A 136 -0.63 -19.88 -19.15
N SER A 137 -1.71 -19.91 -19.91
CA SER A 137 -1.72 -19.95 -21.36
C SER A 137 -2.89 -19.12 -21.89
N GLY A 138 -3.03 -19.02 -23.21
CA GLY A 138 -4.19 -18.38 -23.81
C GLY A 138 -4.01 -16.88 -23.95
N THR A 139 -5.09 -16.14 -23.73
CA THR A 139 -5.15 -14.70 -23.99
C THR A 139 -5.74 -13.94 -22.81
N SER A 140 -5.17 -12.76 -22.55
CA SER A 140 -5.72 -11.79 -21.61
C SER A 140 -6.29 -10.60 -22.38
N PRO A 141 -7.57 -10.26 -22.20
CA PRO A 141 -8.15 -9.10 -22.87
C PRO A 141 -7.57 -7.79 -22.30
N SER A 142 -7.48 -6.79 -23.16
CA SER A 142 -7.42 -5.39 -22.75
C SER A 142 -8.79 -5.06 -22.17
N GLY A 143 -8.97 -5.14 -20.85
CA GLY A 143 -10.27 -4.98 -20.19
C GLY A 143 -11.04 -3.73 -20.66
N SER A 144 -12.35 -3.70 -20.48
CA SER A 144 -13.18 -2.62 -21.04
C SER A 144 -12.88 -1.25 -20.43
N ASN A 145 -12.97 -0.22 -21.27
CA ASN A 145 -12.97 1.18 -20.85
C ASN A 145 -14.35 1.54 -20.29
N TRP A 146 -14.73 0.93 -19.17
CA TRP A 146 -16.08 1.06 -18.59
C TRP A 146 -16.50 2.51 -18.31
N TRP A 147 -15.57 3.47 -18.26
CA TRP A 147 -15.83 4.90 -18.10
C TRP A 147 -16.21 5.61 -19.43
N GLU A 148 -16.12 4.95 -20.58
CA GLU A 148 -16.49 5.50 -21.89
C GLU A 148 -17.93 5.16 -22.31
N GLY A 149 -18.57 4.18 -21.67
CA GLY A 149 -19.95 3.75 -21.97
C GLY A 149 -21.00 4.47 -21.12
N ASP A 150 -22.16 4.77 -21.73
CA ASP A 150 -23.30 5.46 -21.09
C ASP A 150 -24.25 4.51 -20.33
N ASP A 151 -24.07 3.19 -20.50
CA ASP A 151 -25.15 2.23 -20.21
C ASP A 151 -25.15 1.71 -18.76
N GLY A 152 -24.10 2.01 -17.97
CA GLY A 152 -23.97 1.57 -16.57
C GLY A 152 -23.96 0.06 -16.36
N ALA A 153 -23.99 -0.74 -17.42
CA ALA A 153 -24.05 -2.19 -17.36
C ALA A 153 -22.73 -2.76 -16.83
N PHE A 154 -22.82 -3.65 -15.83
CA PHE A 154 -21.65 -4.33 -15.30
C PHE A 154 -21.02 -5.24 -16.36
N GLU A 155 -19.73 -5.03 -16.63
CA GLU A 155 -18.92 -5.89 -17.46
C GLU A 155 -17.79 -6.52 -16.64
N ALA A 156 -17.71 -7.85 -16.68
CA ALA A 156 -16.62 -8.56 -16.05
C ALA A 156 -15.32 -8.28 -16.82
N GLN A 157 -14.35 -7.65 -16.16
CA GLN A 157 -13.03 -7.30 -16.75
C GLN A 157 -12.28 -8.51 -17.36
N ARG A 158 -12.62 -9.73 -16.92
CA ARG A 158 -11.97 -10.99 -17.33
C ARG A 158 -12.89 -11.88 -18.18
N ARG A 159 -13.97 -11.34 -18.75
CA ARG A 159 -14.99 -12.12 -19.49
C ARG A 159 -14.39 -12.98 -20.60
N ASP A 160 -13.46 -12.41 -21.36
CA ASP A 160 -12.85 -13.06 -22.53
C ASP A 160 -11.43 -13.59 -22.23
N GLU A 161 -11.05 -13.70 -20.95
CA GLU A 161 -9.77 -14.28 -20.56
C GLU A 161 -9.80 -15.81 -20.68
N THR A 162 -8.77 -16.38 -21.31
CA THR A 162 -8.65 -17.82 -21.53
C THR A 162 -7.38 -18.40 -20.90
N GLY A 163 -7.29 -19.74 -20.85
CA GLY A 163 -6.07 -20.48 -20.51
C GLY A 163 -5.56 -20.37 -19.06
N ARG A 164 -6.39 -19.87 -18.14
CA ARG A 164 -6.25 -20.04 -16.69
C ARG A 164 -7.61 -20.00 -15.97
N LEU A 165 -7.70 -20.65 -14.81
CA LEU A 165 -8.91 -20.61 -14.00
C LEU A 165 -8.96 -19.35 -13.12
N PRO A 166 -10.02 -18.52 -13.20
CA PRO A 166 -10.23 -17.42 -12.27
C PRO A 166 -10.49 -17.93 -10.86
N ALA A 167 -9.69 -17.50 -9.88
CA ALA A 167 -10.03 -17.66 -8.47
C ALA A 167 -9.21 -16.72 -7.57
N ILE A 168 -9.62 -16.65 -6.29
CA ILE A 168 -8.93 -15.88 -5.25
C ILE A 168 -7.75 -16.71 -4.75
N ARG A 169 -6.54 -16.12 -4.73
CA ARG A 169 -5.31 -16.77 -4.25
C ARG A 169 -4.83 -16.26 -2.90
N ALA A 170 -5.18 -15.03 -2.57
CA ALA A 170 -4.83 -14.41 -1.30
C ALA A 170 -5.98 -13.51 -0.84
N LEU A 171 -6.25 -13.54 0.46
CA LEU A 171 -7.14 -12.61 1.15
C LEU A 171 -6.30 -11.85 2.17
N ILE A 172 -6.28 -10.52 2.06
CA ILE A 172 -5.57 -9.66 3.00
C ILE A 172 -6.63 -8.90 3.81
N MET A 173 -6.63 -9.10 5.12
CA MET A 173 -7.58 -8.48 6.02
C MET A 173 -6.92 -7.29 6.74
N TYR A 174 -7.61 -6.15 6.71
CA TYR A 174 -7.20 -4.96 7.46
C TYR A 174 -8.32 -4.53 8.41
N PRO A 175 -7.96 -3.93 9.56
CA PRO A 175 -8.95 -3.48 10.54
C PRO A 175 -9.72 -2.23 10.10
N MET A 176 -9.21 -1.46 9.12
CA MET A 176 -9.81 -0.19 8.70
C MET A 176 -9.74 0.02 7.19
N ASN A 177 -10.79 0.60 6.61
CA ASN A 177 -10.86 0.95 5.18
C ASN A 177 -9.73 1.88 4.72
N ALA A 178 -9.31 2.84 5.56
CA ALA A 178 -8.21 3.75 5.23
C ALA A 178 -6.88 3.00 4.99
N LEU A 179 -6.62 1.95 5.76
CA LEU A 179 -5.45 1.09 5.54
C LEU A 179 -5.59 0.28 4.26
N VAL A 180 -6.80 -0.20 3.94
CA VAL A 180 -7.05 -0.90 2.68
C VAL A 180 -6.74 0.00 1.49
N GLU A 181 -7.15 1.28 1.52
CA GLU A 181 -6.91 2.22 0.43
C GLU A 181 -5.42 2.49 0.18
N ASP A 182 -4.64 2.73 1.24
CA ASP A 182 -3.18 2.91 1.11
C ASP A 182 -2.52 1.70 0.44
N GLN A 183 -2.99 0.50 0.80
CA GLN A 183 -2.42 -0.76 0.31
C GLN A 183 -2.86 -1.07 -1.13
N LEU A 184 -4.06 -0.65 -1.55
CA LEU A 184 -4.48 -0.73 -2.95
C LEU A 184 -3.62 0.15 -3.85
N VAL A 185 -3.27 1.36 -3.41
CA VAL A 185 -2.35 2.25 -4.16
C VAL A 185 -0.98 1.58 -4.32
N ARG A 186 -0.47 0.94 -3.27
CA ARG A 186 0.79 0.17 -3.33
C ARG A 186 0.69 -1.03 -4.27
N LEU A 187 -0.38 -1.82 -4.19
CA LEU A 187 -0.59 -2.97 -5.09
C LEU A 187 -0.66 -2.53 -6.56
N ARG A 188 -1.33 -1.40 -6.86
CA ARG A 188 -1.32 -0.80 -8.20
C ARG A 188 0.09 -0.46 -8.66
N ARG A 189 0.91 0.15 -7.80
CA ARG A 189 2.32 0.45 -8.13
C ARG A 189 3.14 -0.82 -8.39
N SER A 190 2.94 -1.88 -7.62
CA SER A 190 3.72 -3.11 -7.77
C SER A 190 3.29 -4.01 -8.93
N LEU A 191 1.99 -4.04 -9.26
CA LEU A 191 1.42 -5.01 -10.21
C LEU A 191 0.87 -4.39 -11.48
N ASP A 192 0.67 -3.07 -11.50
CA ASP A 192 0.01 -2.36 -12.60
C ASP A 192 0.80 -1.12 -13.07
N SER A 193 2.06 -0.97 -12.64
CA SER A 193 2.98 0.02 -13.22
C SER A 193 3.33 -0.34 -14.66
N THR A 194 3.82 0.64 -15.43
CA THR A 194 4.31 0.40 -16.80
C THR A 194 5.37 -0.72 -16.84
N LYS A 195 6.25 -0.78 -15.84
CA LYS A 195 7.27 -1.84 -15.72
C LYS A 195 6.64 -3.20 -15.42
N ALA A 196 5.70 -3.26 -14.49
CA ALA A 196 5.01 -4.50 -14.14
C ALA A 196 4.19 -5.04 -15.32
N ARG A 197 3.46 -4.16 -16.04
CA ARG A 197 2.71 -4.51 -17.26
C ARG A 197 3.63 -5.06 -18.34
N ALA A 198 4.73 -4.37 -18.64
CA ALA A 198 5.71 -4.82 -19.63
C ALA A 198 6.34 -6.18 -19.24
N TRP A 199 6.61 -6.38 -17.95
CA TRP A 199 7.10 -7.66 -17.44
C TRP A 199 6.05 -8.76 -17.64
N LEU A 200 4.78 -8.50 -17.32
CA LEU A 200 3.68 -9.46 -17.49
C LEU A 200 3.37 -9.74 -18.97
N ASP A 201 3.50 -8.75 -19.85
CA ASP A 201 3.39 -8.96 -21.31
C ASP A 201 4.47 -9.92 -21.80
N SER A 202 5.72 -9.69 -21.37
CA SER A 202 6.87 -10.49 -21.80
C SER A 202 6.90 -11.89 -21.19
N ASN A 203 6.45 -12.04 -19.95
CA ASN A 203 6.63 -13.27 -19.17
C ASN A 203 5.35 -14.06 -18.95
N ARG A 204 4.17 -13.46 -19.16
CA ARG A 204 2.84 -14.02 -18.83
C ARG A 204 1.79 -13.76 -19.91
N GLN A 205 2.19 -13.58 -21.17
CA GLN A 205 1.28 -13.47 -22.32
C GLN A 205 0.18 -12.39 -22.15
N GLY A 206 0.51 -11.32 -21.42
CA GLY A 206 -0.43 -10.24 -21.15
C GLY A 206 -1.39 -10.48 -19.98
N HIS A 207 -1.36 -11.65 -19.33
CA HIS A 207 -2.17 -11.88 -18.14
C HIS A 207 -1.79 -10.95 -16.99
N ARG A 208 -2.78 -10.58 -16.18
CA ARG A 208 -2.62 -9.68 -15.03
C ARG A 208 -2.97 -10.36 -13.71
N PHE A 209 -2.32 -9.88 -12.65
CA PHE A 209 -2.74 -10.12 -11.28
C PHE A 209 -3.79 -9.08 -10.89
N PHE A 210 -5.02 -9.55 -10.71
CA PHE A 210 -6.14 -8.70 -10.30
C PHE A 210 -6.28 -8.71 -8.79
N PHE A 211 -6.61 -7.55 -8.23
CA PHE A 211 -6.96 -7.37 -6.83
C PHE A 211 -8.20 -6.51 -6.73
N GLY A 212 -9.02 -6.81 -5.74
CA GLY A 212 -10.28 -6.13 -5.50
C GLY A 212 -10.42 -5.77 -4.03
N ARG A 213 -11.31 -4.82 -3.76
CA ARG A 213 -11.69 -4.44 -2.41
C ARG A 213 -13.06 -4.97 -2.09
N TYR A 214 -13.21 -5.58 -0.92
CA TYR A 214 -14.51 -5.91 -0.35
C TYR A 214 -14.69 -5.15 0.96
N THR A 215 -15.72 -4.30 1.05
CA THR A 215 -16.00 -3.48 2.25
C THR A 215 -17.27 -3.90 2.98
N GLY A 216 -17.91 -5.00 2.56
CA GLY A 216 -19.20 -5.44 3.11
C GLY A 216 -20.38 -4.49 2.83
N ARG A 217 -20.17 -3.37 2.11
CA ARG A 217 -21.27 -2.51 1.65
C ARG A 217 -22.13 -3.32 0.69
N THR A 218 -23.33 -3.64 1.14
CA THR A 218 -24.39 -4.22 0.29
C THR A 218 -24.88 -3.09 -0.63
N PRO A 219 -25.14 -3.34 -1.93
CA PRO A 219 -25.79 -2.36 -2.79
C PRO A 219 -27.05 -1.85 -2.10
N VAL A 220 -27.22 -0.53 -2.02
CA VAL A 220 -28.45 0.05 -1.48
C VAL A 220 -29.49 -0.05 -2.59
N SER A 221 -30.69 -0.59 -2.31
CA SER A 221 -31.76 -0.59 -3.32
C SER A 221 -32.05 0.85 -3.73
N GLY A 222 -31.89 1.16 -5.03
CA GLY A 222 -32.31 2.44 -5.61
C GLY A 222 -31.24 3.26 -6.33
N ASP A 223 -30.01 2.74 -6.50
CA ASP A 223 -29.01 3.28 -7.46
C ASP A 223 -29.04 2.53 -8.80
#